data_AF-A0A9E0ACB6-F1
#
_entry.id   AF-A0A9E0ACB6-F1
#
_cell.length_a   1.000
_cell.length_b   1.000
_cell.length_c   1.000
_cell.angle_alpha   90.00
_cell.angle_beta   90.00
_cell.angle_gamma   90.00
#
_symmetry.space_group_name_H-M   'P 1'
#
loop_
_entity.id
_entity.type
_entity.pdbx_description
1 polymer ?
#
loop_
_entity_poly.entity_id
_entity_poly.type
_entity_poly.pdbx_seq_one_letter_code
_entity_poly.pdbx_strand_id
1 'polypeptide(L)'
;MSYTALSIAPLINGRLLSSDDESNILHLLTDSRKVTQPESSLFFALTSERNDGHKYIEELYSKGVRNFVIGLHYSFPILLKGCTVIAVTDTLAALQQLAAYHRSKFSLPVAGITGSNGKTIVKEWLYQLLKDEYNVVRSPKSFNSQIGVPLSVWQIRPEHGMALFEAGISRQGEMQKLAEIIRPNIGVFTNLGNAHSEGFSSQEEKLNEKFKLFADCDVLIYSKDDVAVKTKAHEFFELYPMTKGISWSLHDRATITANKIEKDERGTSISFEYRATTFTFRIPFTDDASVHNALTCVCFLLAVERLSPELLQKFNTLHAVEMRLQLREGSRNCTIINDTYNSDIQSLKIALDFLNQQNQHQQKTVILSDILESGSNQDELYRKVAEMIEQAGVNRVIGVGKDICQQFQKFSINKKFFFNTAHFLENFNSFTFQDEIILIKGARSFEFEKITRLLENKIHATVMEINLNALVNNLNVYRNSLYPGTRVMAMV
;
A
#
# COMPACT_ATOMS: atom_id res chain seq x y z
N MET A 1 -24.75 5.08 2.76
CA MET A 1 -24.86 5.96 1.56
C MET A 1 -25.05 5.04 0.37
N SER A 2 -26.07 5.25 -0.46
CA SER A 2 -26.35 4.40 -1.62
C SER A 2 -25.94 5.13 -2.88
N TYR A 3 -25.17 4.46 -3.74
CA TYR A 3 -24.88 4.93 -5.09
C TYR A 3 -25.53 3.98 -6.09
N THR A 4 -26.24 4.51 -7.06
CA THR A 4 -26.62 3.77 -8.29
C THR A 4 -25.88 4.37 -9.47
N ALA A 5 -25.70 3.62 -10.55
CA ALA A 5 -25.07 4.16 -11.75
C ALA A 5 -25.83 5.38 -12.31
N LEU A 6 -27.17 5.37 -12.22
CA LEU A 6 -28.03 6.53 -12.54
C LEU A 6 -27.66 7.78 -11.71
N SER A 7 -27.45 7.62 -10.40
CA SER A 7 -27.04 8.72 -9.51
C SER A 7 -25.60 9.18 -9.75
N ILE A 8 -24.73 8.29 -10.24
CA ILE A 8 -23.31 8.56 -10.51
C ILE A 8 -23.14 9.36 -11.80
N ALA A 9 -23.91 9.06 -12.84
CA ALA A 9 -23.77 9.67 -14.16
C ALA A 9 -23.63 11.21 -14.14
N PRO A 10 -24.49 12.00 -13.45
CA PRO A 10 -24.33 13.46 -13.39
C PRO A 10 -23.08 13.90 -12.60
N LEU A 11 -22.62 13.11 -11.64
CA LEU A 11 -21.45 13.45 -10.80
C LEU A 11 -20.13 13.37 -11.56
N ILE A 12 -20.09 12.55 -12.62
CA ILE A 12 -18.90 12.33 -13.46
C ILE A 12 -19.06 12.93 -14.85
N ASN A 13 -20.04 13.82 -15.05
CA ASN A 13 -20.38 14.42 -16.34
C ASN A 13 -20.60 13.37 -17.45
N GLY A 14 -21.21 12.24 -17.09
CA GLY A 14 -21.44 11.11 -17.97
C GLY A 14 -22.80 11.16 -18.67
N ARG A 15 -22.83 10.71 -19.92
CA ARG A 15 -24.04 10.47 -20.70
C ARG A 15 -24.50 9.04 -20.48
N LEU A 16 -25.73 8.85 -20.00
CA LEU A 16 -26.34 7.52 -19.93
C LEU A 16 -26.69 7.02 -21.35
N LEU A 17 -26.20 5.83 -21.69
CA LEU A 17 -26.55 5.11 -22.91
C LEU A 17 -27.66 4.08 -22.67
N SER A 18 -27.66 3.48 -21.48
CA SER A 18 -28.70 2.57 -20.98
C SER A 18 -28.79 2.70 -19.45
N SER A 19 -29.93 2.33 -18.88
CA SER A 19 -30.21 2.47 -17.44
C SER A 19 -31.08 1.32 -16.91
N ASP A 20 -30.76 0.10 -17.31
CA ASP A 20 -31.61 -1.07 -17.01
C ASP A 20 -31.35 -1.65 -15.62
N ASP A 21 -30.21 -1.36 -14.99
CA ASP A 21 -29.81 -1.86 -13.67
C ASP A 21 -29.77 -0.72 -12.64
N GLU A 22 -30.51 -0.90 -11.55
CA GLU A 22 -30.61 0.04 -10.43
C GLU A 22 -29.87 -0.46 -9.18
N SER A 23 -28.97 -1.44 -9.35
CA SER A 23 -28.25 -2.05 -8.23
C SER A 23 -27.37 -1.03 -7.51
N ASN A 24 -27.22 -1.23 -6.20
CA ASN A 24 -26.35 -0.40 -5.39
C ASN A 24 -24.88 -0.70 -5.70
N ILE A 25 -24.13 0.34 -6.07
CA ILE A 25 -22.70 0.32 -6.31
C ILE A 25 -21.96 0.41 -4.97
N LEU A 26 -21.30 -0.67 -4.62
CA LEU A 26 -20.45 -0.77 -3.43
C LEU A 26 -18.96 -0.81 -3.80
N HIS A 27 -18.64 -1.31 -5.00
CA HIS A 27 -17.27 -1.53 -5.46
C HIS A 27 -16.99 -0.81 -6.78
N LEU A 28 -15.84 -0.14 -6.87
CA LEU A 28 -15.31 0.38 -8.12
C LEU A 28 -14.28 -0.62 -8.66
N LEU A 29 -14.43 -1.00 -9.92
CA LEU A 29 -13.59 -2.00 -10.56
C LEU A 29 -12.83 -1.38 -11.74
N THR A 30 -11.52 -1.62 -11.81
CA THR A 30 -10.67 -1.19 -12.94
C THR A 30 -9.85 -2.34 -13.54
N ASP A 31 -9.93 -3.53 -12.95
CA ASP A 31 -9.16 -4.73 -13.33
C ASP A 31 -10.12 -5.91 -13.40
N SER A 32 -10.29 -6.50 -14.59
CA SER A 32 -11.26 -7.58 -14.82
C SER A 32 -10.97 -8.87 -14.05
N ARG A 33 -9.76 -9.00 -13.49
CA ARG A 33 -9.33 -10.14 -12.66
C ARG A 33 -9.76 -10.02 -11.20
N LYS A 34 -10.21 -8.84 -10.75
CA LYS A 34 -10.53 -8.55 -9.33
C LYS A 34 -12.04 -8.56 -9.03
N VAL A 35 -12.84 -9.14 -9.93
CA VAL A 35 -14.29 -9.26 -9.73
C VAL A 35 -14.53 -10.22 -8.57
N THR A 36 -15.08 -9.69 -7.47
CA THR A 36 -15.50 -10.49 -6.31
C THR A 36 -17.01 -10.39 -6.10
N GLN A 37 -17.61 -9.22 -6.34
CA GLN A 37 -19.04 -8.95 -6.13
C GLN A 37 -19.61 -8.26 -7.38
N PRO A 38 -19.87 -9.02 -8.47
CA PRO A 38 -20.15 -8.46 -9.79
C PRO A 38 -21.42 -7.58 -9.82
N GLU A 39 -22.50 -8.03 -9.19
CA GLU A 39 -23.79 -7.30 -9.10
C GLU A 39 -23.71 -5.91 -8.44
N SER A 40 -22.73 -5.68 -7.56
CA SER A 40 -22.55 -4.38 -6.86
C SER A 40 -21.31 -3.61 -7.33
N SER A 41 -20.74 -4.01 -8.47
CA SER A 41 -19.53 -3.41 -9.04
C SER A 41 -19.85 -2.46 -10.20
N LEU A 42 -19.23 -1.29 -10.19
CA LEU A 42 -19.15 -0.37 -11.33
C LEU A 42 -17.77 -0.50 -11.98
N PHE A 43 -17.72 -0.97 -13.23
CA PHE A 43 -16.46 -1.12 -13.96
C PHE A 43 -16.10 0.14 -14.74
N PHE A 44 -14.90 0.68 -14.51
CA PHE A 44 -14.30 1.75 -15.30
C PHE A 44 -13.37 1.16 -16.36
N ALA A 45 -13.74 1.30 -17.62
CA ALA A 45 -12.93 0.88 -18.75
C ALA A 45 -11.79 1.89 -18.98
N LEU A 46 -10.71 1.75 -18.21
CA LEU A 46 -9.52 2.61 -18.30
C LEU A 46 -8.67 2.25 -19.52
N THR A 47 -8.13 3.26 -20.20
CA THR A 47 -7.19 3.09 -21.30
C THR A 47 -5.78 3.51 -20.85
N SER A 48 -4.78 2.74 -21.24
CA SER A 48 -3.36 2.96 -20.97
C SER A 48 -2.54 2.70 -22.23
N GLU A 49 -1.27 3.07 -22.24
CA GLU A 49 -0.38 2.83 -23.40
C GLU A 49 -0.30 1.35 -23.82
N ARG A 50 -0.43 0.43 -22.85
CA ARG A 50 -0.25 -1.01 -23.07
C ARG A 50 -1.56 -1.78 -23.16
N ASN A 51 -2.67 -1.19 -22.71
CA ASN A 51 -3.93 -1.93 -22.61
C ASN A 51 -5.16 -1.02 -22.63
N ASP A 52 -6.29 -1.60 -23.03
CA ASP A 52 -7.57 -0.92 -23.10
C ASP A 52 -8.64 -1.74 -22.37
N GLY A 53 -9.18 -1.17 -21.27
CA GLY A 53 -10.16 -1.80 -20.40
C GLY A 53 -11.46 -2.19 -21.10
N HIS A 54 -11.79 -1.54 -22.23
CA HIS A 54 -12.99 -1.82 -23.00
C HIS A 54 -13.00 -3.25 -23.56
N LYS A 55 -11.83 -3.85 -23.79
CA LYS A 55 -11.69 -5.24 -24.29
C LYS A 55 -12.28 -6.28 -23.33
N TYR A 56 -12.45 -5.95 -22.05
CA TYR A 56 -12.92 -6.89 -21.03
C TYR A 56 -14.41 -6.75 -20.71
N ILE A 57 -15.15 -5.89 -21.41
CA ILE A 57 -16.57 -5.63 -21.11
C ILE A 57 -17.42 -6.89 -21.26
N GLU A 58 -17.26 -7.65 -22.35
CA GLU A 58 -18.02 -8.88 -22.57
C GLU A 58 -17.68 -9.96 -21.53
N GLU A 59 -16.39 -10.11 -21.20
CA GLU A 59 -15.94 -11.02 -20.14
C GLU A 59 -16.57 -10.66 -18.79
N LEU A 60 -16.52 -9.38 -18.42
CA LEU A 60 -17.09 -8.88 -17.17
C LEU A 60 -18.61 -9.02 -17.12
N TYR A 61 -19.27 -8.78 -18.24
CA TYR A 61 -20.70 -9.02 -18.38
C TYR A 61 -21.04 -10.50 -18.15
N SER A 62 -20.29 -11.43 -18.74
CA SER A 62 -20.52 -12.87 -18.51
C SER A 62 -20.27 -13.28 -17.04
N LYS A 63 -19.38 -12.57 -16.32
CA LYS A 63 -19.16 -12.71 -14.88
C LYS A 63 -20.23 -12.03 -14.01
N GLY A 64 -21.24 -11.40 -14.59
CA GLY A 64 -22.37 -10.79 -13.86
C GLY A 64 -22.27 -9.29 -13.63
N VAL A 65 -21.22 -8.61 -14.09
CA VAL A 65 -21.15 -7.14 -13.97
C VAL A 65 -22.20 -6.51 -14.90
N ARG A 66 -22.96 -5.55 -14.39
CA ARG A 66 -24.04 -4.85 -15.13
C ARG A 66 -23.85 -3.35 -15.24
N ASN A 67 -22.90 -2.77 -14.50
CA ASN A 67 -22.69 -1.33 -14.46
C ASN A 67 -21.32 -0.98 -15.05
N PHE A 68 -21.30 -0.14 -16.09
CA PHE A 68 -20.10 0.18 -16.87
C PHE A 68 -19.93 1.68 -17.09
N VAL A 69 -18.69 2.17 -16.92
CA VAL A 69 -18.23 3.50 -17.35
C VAL A 69 -17.25 3.31 -18.50
N ILE A 70 -17.59 3.87 -19.66
CA ILE A 70 -16.85 3.71 -20.92
C ILE A 70 -16.47 5.06 -21.52
N GLY A 71 -15.47 5.05 -22.40
CA GLY A 71 -15.13 6.20 -23.21
C GLY A 71 -16.24 6.53 -24.23
N LEU A 72 -16.45 7.82 -24.49
CA LEU A 72 -17.52 8.32 -25.36
C LEU A 72 -17.46 7.75 -26.79
N HIS A 73 -16.25 7.39 -27.24
CA HIS A 73 -16.01 6.84 -28.57
C HIS A 73 -16.20 5.31 -28.65
N TYR A 74 -16.43 4.63 -27.53
CA TYR A 74 -16.62 3.19 -27.51
C TYR A 74 -18.09 2.84 -27.81
N SER A 75 -18.30 2.01 -28.83
CA SER A 75 -19.61 1.47 -29.17
C SER A 75 -19.93 0.28 -28.28
N PHE A 76 -20.77 0.48 -27.27
CA PHE A 76 -21.20 -0.59 -26.39
C PHE A 76 -21.99 -1.67 -27.15
N PRO A 77 -21.67 -2.98 -26.99
CA PRO A 77 -22.34 -4.01 -27.78
C PRO A 77 -23.85 -4.11 -27.48
N ILE A 78 -24.67 -3.96 -28.53
CA ILE A 78 -26.15 -3.96 -28.46
C ILE A 78 -26.72 -5.27 -27.86
N LEU A 79 -25.97 -6.37 -27.99
CA LEU A 79 -26.37 -7.69 -27.48
C LEU A 79 -26.33 -7.79 -25.94
N LEU A 80 -25.61 -6.88 -25.26
CA LEU A 80 -25.50 -6.87 -23.80
C LEU A 80 -26.67 -6.06 -23.19
N LYS A 81 -27.74 -6.77 -22.81
CA LYS A 81 -28.97 -6.17 -22.24
C LYS A 81 -28.93 -6.16 -20.72
N GLY A 82 -29.77 -5.35 -20.08
CA GLY A 82 -29.87 -5.33 -18.61
C GLY A 82 -28.67 -4.65 -17.95
N CYS A 83 -27.98 -3.77 -18.69
CA CYS A 83 -26.84 -3.01 -18.20
C CYS A 83 -27.21 -1.54 -18.02
N THR A 84 -26.54 -0.90 -17.07
CA THR A 84 -26.44 0.56 -17.02
C THR A 84 -25.07 0.98 -17.50
N VAL A 85 -25.04 1.80 -18.56
CA VAL A 85 -23.81 2.21 -19.23
C VAL A 85 -23.70 3.73 -19.25
N ILE A 86 -22.61 4.24 -18.70
CA ILE A 86 -22.28 5.66 -18.63
C ILE A 86 -21.11 5.93 -19.57
N ALA A 87 -21.31 6.79 -20.56
CA ALA A 87 -20.26 7.23 -21.48
C ALA A 87 -19.67 8.58 -21.03
N VAL A 88 -18.35 8.65 -20.94
CA VAL A 88 -17.59 9.83 -20.50
C VAL A 88 -16.45 10.15 -21.46
N THR A 89 -15.99 11.39 -21.48
CA THR A 89 -14.86 11.80 -22.34
C THR A 89 -13.53 11.18 -21.89
N ASP A 90 -13.32 11.05 -20.58
CA ASP A 90 -12.14 10.44 -19.97
C ASP A 90 -12.55 9.59 -18.77
N THR A 91 -12.34 8.27 -18.85
CA THR A 91 -12.75 7.31 -17.81
C THR A 91 -11.90 7.42 -16.53
N LEU A 92 -10.64 7.84 -16.63
CA LEU A 92 -9.80 8.08 -15.46
C LEU A 92 -10.24 9.35 -14.73
N ALA A 93 -10.49 10.44 -15.47
CA ALA A 93 -11.00 11.67 -14.89
C ALA A 93 -12.35 11.45 -14.20
N ALA A 94 -13.24 10.66 -14.80
CA ALA A 94 -14.52 10.27 -14.21
C ALA A 94 -14.35 9.50 -12.89
N LEU A 95 -13.41 8.54 -12.83
CA LEU A 95 -13.09 7.81 -11.60
C LEU A 95 -12.60 8.75 -10.50
N GLN A 96 -11.73 9.70 -10.84
CA GLN A 96 -11.19 10.70 -9.92
C GLN A 96 -12.29 11.64 -9.40
N GLN A 97 -13.18 12.12 -10.28
CA GLN A 97 -14.32 12.97 -9.92
C GLN A 97 -15.28 12.27 -8.96
N LEU A 98 -15.61 10.99 -9.23
CA LEU A 98 -16.49 10.22 -8.35
C LEU A 98 -15.88 10.06 -6.95
N ALA A 99 -14.58 9.74 -6.86
CA ALA A 99 -13.91 9.59 -5.59
C ALA A 99 -13.81 10.92 -4.81
N ALA A 100 -13.55 12.04 -5.50
CA ALA A 100 -13.55 13.37 -4.90
C ALA A 100 -14.94 13.76 -4.37
N TYR A 101 -15.99 13.46 -5.12
CA TYR A 101 -17.36 13.65 -4.66
C TYR A 101 -17.66 12.80 -3.42
N HIS A 102 -17.27 11.52 -3.44
CA HIS A 102 -17.43 10.63 -2.30
C HIS A 102 -16.72 11.17 -1.05
N ARG A 103 -15.46 11.59 -1.18
CA ARG A 103 -14.69 12.23 -0.09
C ARG A 103 -15.40 13.43 0.52
N SER A 104 -16.05 14.26 -0.31
CA SER A 104 -16.73 15.49 0.13
C SER A 104 -17.93 15.23 1.06
N LYS A 105 -18.43 13.99 1.11
CA LYS A 105 -19.54 13.60 1.99
C LYS A 105 -19.11 13.31 3.42
N PHE A 106 -17.81 13.35 3.72
CA PHE A 106 -17.29 13.04 5.03
C PHE A 106 -16.44 14.18 5.60
N SER A 107 -16.54 14.38 6.90
CA SER A 107 -15.79 15.40 7.66
C SER A 107 -14.73 14.81 8.60
N LEU A 108 -14.46 13.50 8.52
CA LEU A 108 -13.41 12.86 9.33
C LEU A 108 -12.02 13.47 9.02
N PRO A 109 -11.08 13.49 9.99
CA PRO A 109 -9.71 13.90 9.75
C PRO A 109 -9.03 13.03 8.69
N VAL A 110 -8.39 13.68 7.71
CA VAL A 110 -7.68 12.99 6.62
C VAL A 110 -6.23 13.41 6.54
N ALA A 111 -5.33 12.42 6.57
CA ALA A 111 -3.91 12.59 6.35
C ALA A 111 -3.54 12.31 4.88
N GLY A 112 -2.87 13.27 4.24
CA GLY A 112 -2.26 13.11 2.93
C GLY A 112 -0.75 12.92 3.07
N ILE A 113 -0.25 11.73 2.75
CA ILE A 113 1.15 11.35 2.97
C ILE A 113 1.88 11.29 1.63
N THR A 114 2.92 12.12 1.47
CA THR A 114 3.81 12.05 0.30
C THR A 114 5.29 12.19 0.69
N GLY A 115 6.14 12.01 -0.32
CA GLY A 115 7.59 11.96 -0.21
C GLY A 115 8.18 11.02 -1.26
N SER A 116 9.50 10.92 -1.30
CA SER A 116 10.19 9.96 -2.17
C SER A 116 10.16 8.57 -1.54
N ASN A 117 10.55 8.44 -0.28
CA ASN A 117 10.59 7.20 0.49
C ASN A 117 9.78 7.33 1.79
N GLY A 118 9.49 6.23 2.47
CA GLY A 118 8.85 6.25 3.80
C GLY A 118 7.33 6.43 3.83
N LYS A 119 6.67 6.83 2.73
CA LYS A 119 5.19 6.99 2.64
C LYS A 119 4.43 5.80 3.24
N THR A 120 4.73 4.61 2.74
CA THR A 120 4.11 3.36 3.18
C THR A 120 4.40 3.04 4.63
N ILE A 121 5.65 3.25 5.06
CA ILE A 121 6.11 2.95 6.41
C ILE A 121 5.34 3.82 7.40
N VAL A 122 5.35 5.13 7.17
CA VAL A 122 4.64 6.10 8.00
C VAL A 122 3.14 5.80 8.04
N LYS A 123 2.50 5.54 6.89
CA LYS A 123 1.06 5.21 6.87
C LYS A 123 0.74 3.96 7.70
N GLU A 124 1.48 2.87 7.55
CA GLU A 124 1.21 1.63 8.29
C GLU A 124 1.60 1.75 9.78
N TRP A 125 2.65 2.49 10.12
CA TRP A 125 3.01 2.74 11.52
C TRP A 125 1.98 3.61 12.22
N LEU A 126 1.48 4.67 11.57
CA LEU A 126 0.36 5.46 12.09
C LEU A 126 -0.88 4.60 12.31
N TYR A 127 -1.20 3.69 11.37
CA TYR A 127 -2.27 2.72 11.58
C TYR A 127 -2.03 1.82 12.80
N GLN A 128 -0.83 1.25 12.94
CA GLN A 128 -0.48 0.39 14.08
C GLN A 128 -0.61 1.11 15.42
N LEU A 129 -0.26 2.39 15.47
CA LEU A 129 -0.36 3.22 16.67
C LEU A 129 -1.82 3.56 17.00
N LEU A 130 -2.61 3.94 15.99
CA LEU A 130 -3.93 4.56 16.16
C LEU A 130 -5.14 3.61 16.04
N LYS A 131 -4.95 2.36 15.58
CA LYS A 131 -6.06 1.41 15.33
C LYS A 131 -6.93 1.11 16.55
N ASP A 132 -6.40 1.28 17.77
CA ASP A 132 -7.16 1.03 19.00
C ASP A 132 -7.97 2.27 19.44
N GLU A 133 -7.65 3.46 18.90
CA GLU A 133 -8.31 4.73 19.21
C GLU A 133 -9.31 5.14 18.12
N TYR A 134 -9.01 4.77 16.87
CA TYR A 134 -9.79 5.13 15.70
C TYR A 134 -10.05 3.89 14.85
N ASN A 135 -11.26 3.81 14.29
CA ASN A 135 -11.48 2.99 13.11
C ASN A 135 -10.84 3.69 11.90
N VAL A 136 -9.62 3.30 11.54
CA VAL A 136 -8.81 3.97 10.52
C VAL A 136 -9.01 3.31 9.14
N VAL A 137 -9.50 4.09 8.17
CA VAL A 137 -9.39 3.71 6.75
C VAL A 137 -8.06 4.18 6.19
N ARG A 138 -7.43 3.38 5.33
CA ARG A 138 -6.13 3.76 4.74
C ARG A 138 -5.96 3.21 3.34
N SER A 139 -5.04 3.78 2.56
CA SER A 139 -4.69 3.23 1.25
C SER A 139 -4.36 1.74 1.37
N PRO A 140 -5.09 0.82 0.70
CA PRO A 140 -4.71 -0.57 0.67
C PRO A 140 -3.38 -0.70 -0.05
N LYS A 141 -2.46 -1.48 0.49
CA LYS A 141 -1.12 -1.62 -0.10
C LYS A 141 -0.49 -0.24 -0.37
N SER A 142 0.15 -0.07 -1.53
CA SER A 142 0.80 1.17 -1.98
C SER A 142 -0.06 1.84 -3.05
N PHE A 143 -1.38 1.82 -2.87
CA PHE A 143 -2.32 2.45 -3.79
C PHE A 143 -2.22 3.97 -3.65
N ASN A 144 -1.22 4.53 -4.32
CA ASN A 144 -0.82 5.93 -4.25
C ASN A 144 -0.78 6.61 -5.63
N SER A 145 -1.13 5.90 -6.70
CA SER A 145 -1.14 6.40 -8.07
C SER A 145 -2.45 7.11 -8.44
N GLN A 146 -2.51 7.62 -9.68
CA GLN A 146 -3.69 8.25 -10.27
C GLN A 146 -4.96 7.39 -10.25
N ILE A 147 -4.82 6.06 -10.22
CA ILE A 147 -5.91 5.08 -10.10
C ILE A 147 -6.05 4.60 -8.66
N GLY A 148 -4.93 4.34 -7.97
CA GLY A 148 -4.93 3.78 -6.63
C GLY A 148 -5.57 4.69 -5.58
N VAL A 149 -5.33 6.00 -5.66
CA VAL A 149 -5.89 6.98 -4.71
C VAL A 149 -7.43 7.02 -4.77
N PRO A 150 -8.08 7.17 -5.95
CA PRO A 150 -9.54 7.08 -6.05
C PRO A 150 -10.12 5.81 -5.40
N LEU A 151 -9.51 4.65 -5.67
CA LEU A 151 -9.96 3.37 -5.11
C LEU A 151 -9.76 3.29 -3.60
N SER A 152 -8.74 3.95 -3.07
CA SER A 152 -8.47 4.04 -1.63
C SER A 152 -9.51 4.92 -0.93
N VAL A 153 -9.76 6.10 -1.48
CA VAL A 153 -10.72 7.08 -0.96
C VAL A 153 -12.15 6.55 -1.03
N TRP A 154 -12.48 5.76 -2.04
CA TRP A 154 -13.78 5.08 -2.14
C TRP A 154 -14.08 4.13 -0.96
N GLN A 155 -13.07 3.73 -0.18
CA GLN A 155 -13.27 2.84 0.99
C GLN A 155 -13.76 3.59 2.23
N ILE A 156 -13.86 4.93 2.21
CA ILE A 156 -14.37 5.69 3.35
C ILE A 156 -15.83 5.30 3.62
N ARG A 157 -16.16 5.16 4.89
CA ARG A 157 -17.49 4.77 5.38
C ARG A 157 -17.79 5.56 6.66
N PRO A 158 -19.07 5.74 7.02
CA PRO A 158 -19.46 6.55 8.19
C PRO A 158 -18.85 6.10 9.52
N GLU A 159 -18.52 4.82 9.66
CA GLU A 159 -17.89 4.23 10.84
C GLU A 159 -16.41 4.58 11.01
N HIS A 160 -15.75 5.16 9.99
CA HIS A 160 -14.34 5.51 10.09
C HIS A 160 -14.13 6.85 10.82
N GLY A 161 -13.20 6.85 11.78
CA GLY A 161 -12.84 8.02 12.58
C GLY A 161 -11.63 8.79 12.06
N MET A 162 -10.84 8.21 11.15
CA MET A 162 -9.67 8.85 10.53
C MET A 162 -9.33 8.17 9.20
N ALA A 163 -8.77 8.92 8.25
CA ALA A 163 -8.25 8.37 6.99
C ALA A 163 -6.76 8.67 6.77
N LEU A 164 -6.00 7.67 6.31
CA LEU A 164 -4.57 7.78 5.98
C LEU A 164 -4.31 7.42 4.51
N PHE A 165 -4.10 8.40 3.64
CA PHE A 165 -3.90 8.17 2.20
C PHE A 165 -2.51 8.56 1.74
N GLU A 166 -1.86 7.66 0.99
CA GLU A 166 -0.59 7.93 0.34
C GLU A 166 -0.82 8.52 -1.06
N ALA A 167 -0.02 9.53 -1.42
CA ALA A 167 0.00 10.09 -2.78
C ALA A 167 1.40 10.01 -3.38
N GLY A 168 1.49 9.41 -4.56
CA GLY A 168 2.68 9.24 -5.37
C GLY A 168 2.49 9.85 -6.75
N ILE A 169 3.57 10.45 -7.27
CA ILE A 169 3.61 11.09 -8.57
C ILE A 169 4.84 10.64 -9.34
N SER A 170 4.71 10.61 -10.66
CA SER A 170 5.75 10.23 -11.61
C SER A 170 6.17 11.39 -12.50
N ARG A 171 5.28 12.36 -12.71
CA ARG A 171 5.49 13.55 -13.55
C ARG A 171 4.69 14.75 -13.03
N GLN A 172 4.96 15.91 -13.62
CA GLN A 172 4.23 17.15 -13.31
C GLN A 172 2.73 17.06 -13.65
N GLY A 173 1.90 17.78 -12.89
CA GLY A 173 0.44 17.86 -13.08
C GLY A 173 -0.35 16.71 -12.47
N GLU A 174 0.33 15.71 -11.90
CA GLU A 174 -0.30 14.55 -11.27
C GLU A 174 -0.75 14.82 -9.84
N MET A 175 -0.04 15.67 -9.08
CA MET A 175 -0.35 15.84 -7.66
C MET A 175 -1.63 16.63 -7.44
N GLN A 176 -1.89 17.63 -8.28
CA GLN A 176 -3.11 18.45 -8.19
C GLN A 176 -4.37 17.58 -8.24
N LYS A 177 -4.41 16.61 -9.15
CA LYS A 177 -5.52 15.66 -9.28
C LYS A 177 -5.69 14.81 -8.01
N LEU A 178 -4.59 14.38 -7.40
CA LEU A 178 -4.63 13.60 -6.16
C LEU A 178 -5.06 14.46 -4.96
N ALA A 179 -4.63 15.72 -4.89
CA ALA A 179 -4.99 16.67 -3.84
C ALA A 179 -6.50 16.92 -3.83
N GLU A 180 -7.12 17.10 -5.00
CA GLU A 180 -8.56 17.30 -5.14
C GLU A 180 -9.41 16.12 -4.66
N ILE A 181 -8.86 14.90 -4.73
CA ILE A 181 -9.49 13.67 -4.25
C ILE A 181 -9.28 13.49 -2.75
N ILE A 182 -8.05 13.68 -2.26
CA ILE A 182 -7.69 13.40 -0.86
C ILE A 182 -8.23 14.48 0.08
N ARG A 183 -8.06 15.77 -0.30
CA ARG A 183 -8.39 16.95 0.53
C ARG A 183 -7.91 16.78 1.97
N PRO A 184 -6.59 16.73 2.19
CA PRO A 184 -6.04 16.40 3.50
C PRO A 184 -6.18 17.57 4.48
N ASN A 185 -6.58 17.27 5.70
CA ASN A 185 -6.46 18.18 6.84
C ASN A 185 -5.02 18.21 7.35
N ILE A 186 -4.34 17.06 7.28
CA ILE A 186 -2.98 16.88 7.79
C ILE A 186 -2.09 16.46 6.63
N GLY A 187 -1.22 17.36 6.19
CA GLY A 187 -0.16 17.06 5.23
C GLY A 187 1.02 16.39 5.93
N VAL A 188 1.51 15.28 5.39
CA VAL A 188 2.73 14.61 5.88
C VAL A 188 3.72 14.48 4.74
N PHE A 189 4.84 15.20 4.85
CA PHE A 189 5.98 15.06 3.96
C PHE A 189 7.07 14.21 4.65
N THR A 190 7.32 13.01 4.14
CA THR A 190 8.24 12.06 4.78
C THR A 190 9.70 12.40 4.53
N ASN A 191 10.15 12.35 3.27
CA ASN A 191 11.49 12.74 2.85
C ASN A 191 11.55 13.07 1.36
N LEU A 192 12.58 13.80 0.97
CA LEU A 192 12.98 14.00 -0.42
C LEU A 192 14.09 12.99 -0.78
N GLY A 193 14.15 12.59 -2.04
CA GLY A 193 15.09 11.58 -2.53
C GLY A 193 14.88 11.28 -4.00
N ASN A 194 15.71 10.42 -4.59
CA ASN A 194 15.86 10.31 -6.05
C ASN A 194 14.77 9.50 -6.79
N ALA A 195 13.81 8.87 -6.11
CA ALA A 195 12.79 8.02 -6.74
C ALA A 195 11.92 8.78 -7.76
N HIS A 196 11.72 8.26 -8.98
CA HIS A 196 10.94 8.89 -10.07
C HIS A 196 11.45 10.27 -10.52
N SER A 197 12.76 10.51 -10.47
CA SER A 197 13.31 11.80 -10.92
C SER A 197 13.29 11.97 -12.45
N GLU A 198 13.15 10.89 -13.23
CA GLU A 198 13.14 10.91 -14.70
C GLU A 198 11.98 11.73 -15.30
N GLY A 199 10.85 11.84 -14.59
CA GLY A 199 9.68 12.61 -15.04
C GLY A 199 9.69 14.09 -14.61
N PHE A 200 10.80 14.59 -14.08
CA PHE A 200 10.96 15.97 -13.63
C PHE A 200 12.27 16.57 -14.15
N SER A 201 12.23 17.86 -14.47
CA SER A 201 13.40 18.63 -14.92
C SER A 201 14.40 18.89 -13.78
N SER A 202 13.95 18.92 -12.53
CA SER A 202 14.79 19.12 -11.35
C SER A 202 14.17 18.55 -10.07
N GLN A 203 14.99 18.39 -9.01
CA GLN A 203 14.47 18.04 -7.68
C GLN A 203 13.55 19.13 -7.12
N GLU A 204 13.79 20.40 -7.47
CA GLU A 204 12.95 21.52 -7.07
C GLU A 204 11.56 21.43 -7.70
N GLU A 205 11.47 21.12 -9.00
CA GLU A 205 10.19 20.94 -9.69
C GLU A 205 9.39 19.79 -9.06
N LYS A 206 10.06 18.68 -8.76
CA LYS A 206 9.46 17.54 -8.08
C LYS A 206 8.97 17.89 -6.68
N LEU A 207 9.75 18.66 -5.93
CA LEU A 207 9.38 19.13 -4.60
C LEU A 207 8.17 20.06 -4.67
N ASN A 208 8.16 21.01 -5.61
CA ASN A 208 7.05 21.90 -5.90
C ASN A 208 5.78 21.11 -6.24
N GLU A 209 5.88 20.11 -7.11
CA GLU A 209 4.75 19.25 -7.48
C GLU A 209 4.24 18.48 -6.26
N LYS A 210 5.10 17.92 -5.40
CA LYS A 210 4.67 17.21 -4.18
C LYS A 210 3.93 18.10 -3.20
N PHE A 211 4.37 19.34 -3.02
CA PHE A 211 3.77 20.28 -2.07
C PHE A 211 2.36 20.71 -2.47
N LYS A 212 1.95 20.54 -3.73
CA LYS A 212 0.55 20.76 -4.17
C LYS A 212 -0.46 19.88 -3.41
N LEU A 213 -0.03 18.74 -2.86
CA LEU A 213 -0.88 17.88 -2.04
C LEU A 213 -1.43 18.61 -0.80
N PHE A 214 -0.65 19.55 -0.28
CA PHE A 214 -0.88 20.17 1.03
C PHE A 214 -1.64 21.48 0.93
N ALA A 215 -2.03 21.90 -0.27
CA ALA A 215 -2.85 23.10 -0.46
C ALA A 215 -4.05 23.07 0.49
N ASP A 216 -4.21 24.15 1.26
CA ASP A 216 -5.28 24.34 2.24
C ASP A 216 -5.37 23.29 3.38
N CYS A 217 -4.29 22.57 3.68
CA CYS A 217 -4.26 21.71 4.86
C CYS A 217 -4.15 22.53 6.16
N ASP A 218 -4.66 22.00 7.27
CA ASP A 218 -4.62 22.65 8.58
C ASP A 218 -3.22 22.56 9.21
N VAL A 219 -2.54 21.42 8.99
CA VAL A 219 -1.23 21.12 9.56
C VAL A 219 -0.32 20.48 8.52
N LEU A 220 0.91 20.97 8.41
CA LEU A 220 1.98 20.34 7.63
C LEU A 220 3.05 19.75 8.55
N ILE A 221 3.29 18.44 8.42
CA ILE A 221 4.35 17.70 9.10
C ILE A 221 5.50 17.47 8.16
N TYR A 222 6.71 17.85 8.57
CA TYR A 222 7.91 17.76 7.73
C TYR A 222 9.20 17.65 8.56
N SER A 223 10.28 17.20 7.91
CA SER A 223 11.63 17.24 8.48
C SER A 223 12.28 18.60 8.23
N LYS A 224 12.94 19.16 9.24
CA LYS A 224 13.80 20.35 9.09
C LYS A 224 15.25 20.02 8.71
N ASP A 225 15.64 18.74 8.73
CA ASP A 225 17.03 18.34 8.45
C ASP A 225 17.36 18.39 6.95
N ASP A 226 16.34 18.34 6.09
CA ASP A 226 16.49 18.56 4.65
C ASP A 226 16.31 20.05 4.32
N VAL A 227 17.38 20.69 3.87
CA VAL A 227 17.40 22.14 3.56
C VAL A 227 16.39 22.49 2.46
N ALA A 228 16.24 21.66 1.43
CA ALA A 228 15.29 21.94 0.35
C ALA A 228 13.85 21.87 0.86
N VAL A 229 13.53 20.84 1.66
CA VAL A 229 12.20 20.70 2.28
C VAL A 229 11.93 21.83 3.27
N LYS A 230 12.92 22.23 4.07
CA LYS A 230 12.82 23.34 5.04
C LYS A 230 12.53 24.66 4.33
N THR A 231 13.26 24.99 3.27
CA THR A 231 13.04 26.20 2.46
C THR A 231 11.67 26.17 1.81
N LYS A 232 11.30 25.03 1.18
CA LYS A 232 9.98 24.89 0.55
C LYS A 232 8.83 25.02 1.54
N ALA A 233 8.97 24.46 2.75
CA ALA A 233 7.98 24.61 3.80
C ALA A 233 7.81 26.07 4.22
N HIS A 234 8.91 26.84 4.31
CA HIS A 234 8.84 28.27 4.60
C HIS A 234 8.04 29.03 3.54
N GLU A 235 8.37 28.85 2.26
CA GLU A 235 7.61 29.43 1.14
C GLU A 235 6.14 29.00 1.16
N PHE A 236 5.89 27.74 1.50
CA PHE A 236 4.54 27.20 1.61
C PHE A 236 3.73 27.90 2.69
N PHE A 237 4.31 28.18 3.86
CA PHE A 237 3.63 28.90 4.95
C PHE A 237 3.37 30.37 4.61
N GLU A 238 4.20 30.99 3.78
CA GLU A 238 3.90 32.34 3.25
C GLU A 238 2.69 32.34 2.32
N LEU A 239 2.54 31.29 1.50
CA LEU A 239 1.39 31.13 0.60
C LEU A 239 0.12 30.69 1.32
N TYR A 240 0.24 29.88 2.39
CA TYR A 240 -0.88 29.33 3.17
C TYR A 240 -0.71 29.69 4.66
N PRO A 241 -0.89 30.96 5.06
CA PRO A 241 -0.55 31.46 6.40
C PRO A 241 -1.37 30.84 7.55
N MET A 242 -2.50 30.20 7.22
CA MET A 242 -3.33 29.48 8.21
C MET A 242 -2.83 28.06 8.50
N THR A 243 -1.93 27.51 7.67
CA THR A 243 -1.38 26.17 7.87
C THR A 243 -0.36 26.20 9.01
N LYS A 244 -0.52 25.31 9.99
CA LYS A 244 0.45 25.16 11.09
C LYS A 244 1.56 24.19 10.72
N GLY A 245 2.82 24.56 10.95
CA GLY A 245 3.97 23.66 10.79
C GLY A 245 4.25 22.86 12.07
N ILE A 246 4.34 21.53 11.96
CA ILE A 246 4.87 20.65 13.00
C ILE A 246 6.09 19.91 12.45
N SER A 247 7.27 20.29 12.92
CA SER A 247 8.52 19.76 12.37
C SER A 247 9.30 18.94 13.37
N TRP A 248 10.09 17.98 12.87
CA TRP A 248 11.13 17.32 13.65
C TRP A 248 12.52 17.61 13.10
N SER A 249 13.55 17.46 13.94
CA SER A 249 14.96 17.58 13.55
C SER A 249 15.87 16.80 14.49
N LEU A 250 16.99 16.30 13.95
CA LEU A 250 18.09 15.70 14.72
C LEU A 250 19.17 16.70 15.15
N HIS A 251 19.16 17.91 14.59
CA HIS A 251 20.28 18.86 14.71
C HIS A 251 19.83 20.29 15.05
N ASP A 252 18.73 20.74 14.45
CA ASP A 252 18.19 22.09 14.57
C ASP A 252 17.02 22.15 15.57
N ARG A 253 16.67 23.38 15.98
CA ARG A 253 15.44 23.64 16.73
C ARG A 253 14.20 23.42 15.86
N ALA A 254 13.38 22.46 16.26
CA ALA A 254 12.13 22.09 15.62
C ALA A 254 10.98 22.03 16.63
N THR A 255 9.77 21.64 16.21
CA THR A 255 8.66 21.39 17.14
C THR A 255 9.01 20.25 18.10
N ILE A 256 9.66 19.20 17.59
CA ILE A 256 10.38 18.20 18.38
C ILE A 256 11.83 18.13 17.88
N THR A 257 12.79 18.26 18.80
CA THR A 257 14.20 18.01 18.50
C THR A 257 14.62 16.75 19.24
N ALA A 258 15.22 15.80 18.53
CA ALA A 258 15.73 14.57 19.14
C ALA A 258 17.04 14.88 19.87
N ASN A 259 17.02 14.80 21.20
CA ASN A 259 18.15 15.18 22.04
C ASN A 259 19.11 14.00 22.27
N LYS A 260 18.60 12.76 22.20
CA LYS A 260 19.39 11.54 22.44
C LYS A 260 18.87 10.38 21.60
N ILE A 261 19.76 9.72 20.86
CA ILE A 261 19.47 8.51 20.08
C ILE A 261 20.49 7.45 20.47
N GLU A 262 20.03 6.34 21.02
CA GLU A 262 20.88 5.23 21.46
C GLU A 262 20.43 3.94 20.78
N LYS A 263 21.37 3.28 20.11
CA LYS A 263 21.12 2.04 19.36
C LYS A 263 21.73 0.86 20.10
N ASP A 264 20.99 -0.24 20.19
CA ASP A 264 21.48 -1.53 20.68
C ASP A 264 20.92 -2.68 19.82
N GLU A 265 21.24 -3.93 20.17
CA GLU A 265 20.82 -5.13 19.42
C GLU A 265 19.30 -5.30 19.29
N ARG A 266 18.52 -4.72 20.21
CA ARG A 266 17.06 -4.84 20.28
C ARG A 266 16.33 -3.67 19.64
N GLY A 267 17.03 -2.65 19.13
CA GLY A 267 16.42 -1.47 18.49
C GLY A 267 17.04 -0.13 18.90
N THR A 268 16.28 0.95 18.71
CA THR A 268 16.72 2.33 18.94
C THR A 268 15.84 3.02 19.97
N SER A 269 16.45 3.59 21.01
CA SER A 269 15.82 4.47 21.99
C SER A 269 15.99 5.93 21.54
N ILE A 270 14.91 6.69 21.52
CA ILE A 270 14.86 8.08 21.04
C ILE A 270 14.25 8.95 22.13
N SER A 271 14.95 10.02 22.52
CA SER A 271 14.44 11.02 23.45
C SER A 271 14.32 12.39 22.79
N PHE A 272 13.22 13.08 23.04
CA PHE A 272 12.95 14.42 22.51
C PHE A 272 12.29 15.30 23.58
N GLU A 273 12.37 16.62 23.40
CA GLU A 273 11.70 17.58 24.27
C GLU A 273 10.47 18.17 23.57
N TYR A 274 9.38 18.28 24.31
CA TYR A 274 8.16 18.98 23.88
C TYR A 274 7.52 19.69 25.07
N ARG A 275 7.28 21.00 24.95
CA ARG A 275 6.72 21.87 26.02
C ARG A 275 7.43 21.70 27.38
N ALA A 276 8.77 21.76 27.38
CA ALA A 276 9.62 21.59 28.56
C ALA A 276 9.48 20.22 29.27
N THR A 277 8.92 19.23 28.59
CA THR A 277 8.83 17.84 29.06
C THR A 277 9.67 16.96 28.15
N THR A 278 10.49 16.10 28.74
CA THR A 278 11.25 15.10 28.00
C THR A 278 10.41 13.84 27.83
N PHE A 279 10.28 13.40 26.59
CA PHE A 279 9.65 12.15 26.22
C PHE A 279 10.71 11.19 25.69
N THR A 280 10.53 9.90 25.99
CA THR A 280 11.39 8.83 25.48
C THR A 280 10.52 7.71 24.96
N PHE A 281 10.89 7.17 23.81
CA PHE A 281 10.26 6.00 23.22
C PHE A 281 11.30 5.14 22.52
N ARG A 282 10.92 3.92 22.18
CA ARG A 282 11.81 2.95 21.58
C ARG A 282 11.17 2.34 20.34
N ILE A 283 11.96 2.15 19.29
CA ILE A 283 11.55 1.44 18.08
C ILE A 283 12.38 0.15 17.92
N PRO A 284 11.81 -0.96 17.42
CA PRO A 284 12.53 -2.22 17.23
C PRO A 284 13.32 -2.25 15.91
N PHE A 285 13.92 -1.11 15.55
CA PHE A 285 14.71 -0.91 14.33
C PHE A 285 15.99 -0.14 14.66
N THR A 286 17.04 -0.35 13.89
CA THR A 286 18.37 0.24 14.12
C THR A 286 18.83 1.18 12.99
N ASP A 287 18.12 1.20 11.86
CA ASP A 287 18.43 2.06 10.72
C ASP A 287 17.95 3.51 10.91
N ASP A 288 18.63 4.46 10.28
CA ASP A 288 18.32 5.89 10.42
C ASP A 288 16.99 6.28 9.75
N ALA A 289 16.60 5.59 8.67
CA ALA A 289 15.33 5.87 8.01
C ALA A 289 14.14 5.55 8.93
N SER A 290 14.24 4.48 9.72
CA SER A 290 13.28 4.14 10.76
C SER A 290 13.19 5.20 11.85
N VAL A 291 14.31 5.79 12.27
CA VAL A 291 14.31 6.93 13.22
C VAL A 291 13.54 8.12 12.65
N HIS A 292 13.81 8.49 11.39
CA HIS A 292 13.12 9.61 10.71
C HIS A 292 11.61 9.35 10.54
N ASN A 293 11.23 8.13 10.14
CA ASN A 293 9.83 7.75 10.01
C ASN A 293 9.12 7.77 11.37
N ALA A 294 9.80 7.35 12.45
CA ALA A 294 9.24 7.34 13.78
C ALA A 294 9.03 8.76 14.32
N LEU A 295 9.99 9.67 14.13
CA LEU A 295 9.84 11.10 14.47
C LEU A 295 8.69 11.75 13.68
N THR A 296 8.54 11.39 12.40
CA THR A 296 7.38 11.81 11.60
C THR A 296 6.06 11.34 12.21
N CYS A 297 6.01 10.09 12.70
CA CYS A 297 4.83 9.57 13.39
C CYS A 297 4.57 10.30 14.71
N VAL A 298 5.60 10.62 15.50
CA VAL A 298 5.44 11.42 16.73
C VAL A 298 4.87 12.81 16.43
N CYS A 299 5.36 13.49 15.40
CA CYS A 299 4.79 14.76 14.93
C CYS A 299 3.32 14.63 14.52
N PHE A 300 2.94 13.50 13.91
CA PHE A 300 1.54 13.23 13.60
C PHE A 300 0.69 13.08 14.84
N LEU A 301 1.16 12.33 15.84
CA LEU A 301 0.46 12.17 17.12
C LEU A 301 0.30 13.51 17.86
N LEU A 302 1.26 14.42 17.72
CA LEU A 302 1.14 15.80 18.19
C LEU A 302 0.06 16.58 17.42
N ALA A 303 0.02 16.45 16.09
CA ALA A 303 -0.96 17.13 15.23
C ALA A 303 -2.40 16.75 15.56
N VAL A 304 -2.64 15.48 15.91
CA VAL A 304 -3.97 14.97 16.29
C VAL A 304 -4.24 15.02 17.80
N GLU A 305 -3.33 15.64 18.58
CA GLU A 305 -3.44 15.79 20.04
C GLU A 305 -3.60 14.45 20.79
N ARG A 306 -2.92 13.40 20.32
CA ARG A 306 -2.92 12.04 20.91
C ARG A 306 -1.58 11.59 21.47
N LEU A 307 -0.56 12.45 21.49
CA LEU A 307 0.73 12.07 22.08
C LEU A 307 0.57 11.79 23.58
N SER A 308 0.76 10.53 23.99
CA SER A 308 0.76 10.09 25.39
C SER A 308 1.90 9.09 25.67
N PRO A 309 2.31 8.92 26.94
CA PRO A 309 3.28 7.90 27.33
C PRO A 309 2.88 6.47 26.90
N GLU A 310 1.59 6.14 26.98
CA GLU A 310 1.04 4.83 26.59
C GLU A 310 1.22 4.60 25.08
N LEU A 311 0.91 5.62 24.27
CA LEU A 311 1.05 5.53 22.82
C LEU A 311 2.53 5.47 22.39
N LEU A 312 3.40 6.18 23.11
CA LEU A 312 4.85 6.10 22.92
C LEU A 312 5.41 4.70 23.23
N GLN A 313 4.85 3.97 24.20
CA GLN A 313 5.25 2.58 24.46
C GLN A 313 4.92 1.66 23.27
N LYS A 314 3.83 1.92 22.54
CA LYS A 314 3.47 1.12 21.35
C LYS A 314 4.50 1.19 20.23
N PHE A 315 5.37 2.21 20.19
CA PHE A 315 6.46 2.28 19.20
C PHE A 315 7.39 1.05 19.27
N ASN A 316 7.56 0.45 20.44
CA ASN A 316 8.41 -0.73 20.62
C ASN A 316 7.80 -2.00 20.01
N THR A 317 6.49 -1.96 19.75
CA THR A 317 5.73 -3.04 19.10
C THR A 317 5.57 -2.83 17.59
N LEU A 318 6.08 -1.72 17.03
CA LEU A 318 6.00 -1.48 15.60
C LEU A 318 6.62 -2.62 14.81
N HIS A 319 5.93 -3.04 13.77
CA HIS A 319 6.41 -4.07 12.87
C HIS A 319 7.09 -3.44 11.66
N ALA A 320 8.15 -4.09 11.18
CA ALA A 320 8.72 -3.76 9.89
C ALA A 320 7.60 -3.83 8.86
N VAL A 321 7.47 -2.79 8.06
CA VAL A 321 6.61 -2.87 6.87
C VAL A 321 7.44 -3.58 5.83
N GLU A 322 7.57 -4.91 5.98
CA GLU A 322 8.26 -5.70 4.98
C GLU A 322 7.60 -5.49 3.62
N MET A 323 8.46 -5.33 2.63
CA MET A 323 8.11 -5.16 1.23
C MET A 323 7.07 -6.21 0.85
N ARG A 324 5.90 -5.73 0.42
CA ARG A 324 4.66 -6.52 0.36
C ARG A 324 4.75 -7.62 -0.67
N LEU A 325 4.15 -8.78 -0.35
CA LEU A 325 3.86 -9.86 -1.29
C LEU A 325 5.06 -10.15 -2.19
N GLN A 326 6.22 -10.32 -1.54
CA GLN A 326 7.43 -10.65 -2.26
C GLN A 326 7.20 -11.98 -2.95
N LEU A 327 7.23 -11.92 -4.28
CA LEU A 327 7.43 -13.11 -5.09
C LEU A 327 8.88 -13.52 -4.90
N ARG A 328 9.08 -14.68 -4.29
CA ARG A 328 10.37 -15.32 -4.14
C ARG A 328 10.34 -16.64 -4.90
N GLU A 329 11.47 -17.02 -5.47
CA GLU A 329 11.62 -18.33 -6.07
C GLU A 329 11.73 -19.39 -4.97
N GLY A 330 10.79 -20.32 -4.99
CA GLY A 330 10.78 -21.50 -4.14
C GLY A 330 11.47 -22.69 -4.80
N SER A 331 11.82 -23.67 -3.98
CA SER A 331 12.34 -24.95 -4.44
C SER A 331 11.36 -25.70 -5.33
N ARG A 332 11.90 -26.53 -6.23
CA ARG A 332 11.12 -27.41 -7.12
C ARG A 332 10.08 -26.66 -7.98
N ASN A 333 10.53 -25.57 -8.59
CA ASN A 333 9.70 -24.72 -9.46
C ASN A 333 8.44 -24.22 -8.74
N CYS A 334 8.57 -23.85 -7.46
CA CYS A 334 7.50 -23.18 -6.73
C CYS A 334 7.71 -21.67 -6.78
N THR A 335 6.62 -20.92 -6.70
CA THR A 335 6.65 -19.48 -6.46
C THR A 335 6.11 -19.20 -5.07
N ILE A 336 6.83 -18.44 -4.26
CA ILE A 336 6.42 -18.11 -2.89
C ILE A 336 5.95 -16.66 -2.86
N ILE A 337 4.74 -16.43 -2.36
CA ILE A 337 4.26 -15.12 -1.99
C ILE A 337 4.42 -14.99 -0.48
N ASN A 338 5.39 -14.18 -0.05
CA ASN A 338 5.65 -13.98 1.37
C ASN A 338 4.80 -12.82 1.93
N ASP A 339 3.90 -13.11 2.88
CA ASP A 339 3.04 -12.14 3.60
C ASP A 339 2.99 -12.47 5.12
N THR A 340 4.17 -12.67 5.72
CA THR A 340 4.35 -13.24 7.06
C THR A 340 4.52 -12.21 8.17
N TYR A 341 3.55 -11.32 8.42
CA TYR A 341 3.64 -10.40 9.57
C TYR A 341 2.30 -10.03 10.17
N ASN A 342 1.29 -9.85 9.32
CA ASN A 342 -0.07 -9.50 9.72
C ASN A 342 -1.06 -10.58 9.26
N SER A 343 -1.99 -10.93 10.15
CA SER A 343 -3.07 -11.90 9.88
C SER A 343 -4.39 -11.33 10.37
N ASP A 344 -5.05 -10.58 9.48
CA ASP A 344 -6.43 -10.08 9.62
C ASP A 344 -7.22 -10.41 8.32
N ILE A 345 -8.56 -10.36 8.37
CA ILE A 345 -9.40 -10.68 7.19
C ILE A 345 -9.03 -9.81 5.98
N GLN A 346 -8.85 -8.50 6.17
CA GLN A 346 -8.65 -7.56 5.06
C GLN A 346 -7.34 -7.84 4.33
N SER A 347 -6.26 -8.06 5.08
CA SER A 347 -4.95 -8.42 4.55
C SER A 347 -4.96 -9.80 3.89
N LEU A 348 -5.77 -10.75 4.37
CA LEU A 348 -5.94 -12.05 3.72
C LEU A 348 -6.60 -11.88 2.36
N LYS A 349 -7.67 -11.08 2.26
CA LYS A 349 -8.32 -10.76 0.97
C LYS A 349 -7.30 -10.21 -0.03
N ILE A 350 -6.52 -9.24 0.43
CA ILE A 350 -5.49 -8.57 -0.36
C ILE A 350 -4.39 -9.54 -0.85
N ALA A 351 -4.04 -10.54 -0.04
CA ALA A 351 -3.04 -11.55 -0.37
C ALA A 351 -3.58 -12.59 -1.36
N LEU A 352 -4.83 -13.05 -1.16
CA LEU A 352 -5.52 -13.94 -2.10
C LEU A 352 -5.76 -13.28 -3.46
N ASP A 353 -6.13 -12.00 -3.49
CA ASP A 353 -6.25 -11.22 -4.72
C ASP A 353 -4.92 -11.15 -5.48
N PHE A 354 -3.80 -11.11 -4.77
CA PHE A 354 -2.46 -11.09 -5.38
C PHE A 354 -2.04 -12.47 -5.87
N LEU A 355 -2.33 -13.52 -5.10
CA LEU A 355 -2.19 -14.91 -5.52
C LEU A 355 -2.92 -15.17 -6.85
N ASN A 356 -4.14 -14.64 -6.99
CA ASN A 356 -4.94 -14.76 -8.22
C ASN A 356 -4.43 -13.94 -9.40
N GLN A 357 -3.54 -12.96 -9.17
CA GLN A 357 -2.89 -12.23 -10.26
C GLN A 357 -1.71 -13.00 -10.87
N GLN A 358 -1.20 -14.02 -10.17
CA GLN A 358 -0.09 -14.82 -10.64
C GLN A 358 -0.61 -16.02 -11.43
N ASN A 359 -0.31 -16.03 -12.73
CA ASN A 359 -0.74 -17.10 -13.64
C ASN A 359 0.39 -18.10 -13.95
N GLN A 360 1.45 -18.11 -13.15
CA GLN A 360 2.63 -18.96 -13.37
C GLN A 360 2.36 -20.44 -13.05
N HIS A 361 1.45 -20.72 -12.11
CA HIS A 361 1.13 -22.07 -11.66
C HIS A 361 -0.39 -22.27 -11.56
N GLN A 362 -0.86 -23.46 -11.93
CA GLN A 362 -2.27 -23.85 -11.76
C GLN A 362 -2.59 -24.27 -10.32
N GLN A 363 -1.61 -24.87 -9.63
CA GLN A 363 -1.75 -25.31 -8.25
C GLN A 363 -1.45 -24.15 -7.30
N LYS A 364 -2.40 -23.85 -6.41
CA LYS A 364 -2.34 -22.79 -5.40
C LYS A 364 -2.43 -23.41 -4.01
N THR A 365 -1.40 -23.20 -3.20
CA THR A 365 -1.39 -23.55 -1.78
C THR A 365 -1.40 -22.28 -0.93
N VAL A 366 -2.20 -22.28 0.14
CA VAL A 366 -2.18 -21.23 1.17
C VAL A 366 -1.72 -21.84 2.48
N ILE A 367 -0.65 -21.29 3.07
CA ILE A 367 -0.20 -21.58 4.44
C ILE A 367 -0.67 -20.42 5.31
N LEU A 368 -1.60 -20.67 6.23
CA LEU A 368 -2.29 -19.65 7.01
C LEU A 368 -2.16 -19.89 8.51
N SER A 369 -1.74 -18.87 9.27
CA SER A 369 -1.76 -18.94 10.74
C SER A 369 -3.16 -18.67 11.32
N ASP A 370 -3.30 -18.71 12.65
CA ASP A 370 -4.46 -18.08 13.29
C ASP A 370 -4.60 -16.60 12.89
N ILE A 371 -5.83 -16.12 12.78
CA ILE A 371 -6.15 -14.73 12.47
C ILE A 371 -6.45 -14.01 13.80
N LEU A 372 -5.62 -13.02 14.14
CA LEU A 372 -5.68 -12.32 15.42
C LEU A 372 -6.58 -11.08 15.34
N GLU A 373 -7.83 -11.29 14.90
CA GLU A 373 -8.81 -10.21 14.75
C GLU A 373 -9.61 -10.03 16.04
N SER A 374 -9.44 -8.88 16.69
CA SER A 374 -10.03 -8.60 18.00
C SER A 374 -11.54 -8.35 17.88
N GLY A 375 -12.33 -8.94 18.78
CA GLY A 375 -13.78 -8.66 18.88
C GLY A 375 -14.70 -9.48 17.96
N SER A 376 -14.15 -10.37 17.13
CA SER A 376 -14.93 -11.21 16.20
C SER A 376 -15.24 -12.59 16.79
N ASN A 377 -16.44 -13.12 16.51
CA ASN A 377 -16.76 -14.52 16.80
C ASN A 377 -15.93 -15.43 15.89
N GLN A 378 -15.13 -16.33 16.47
CA GLN A 378 -14.25 -17.24 15.73
C GLN A 378 -15.02 -18.10 14.71
N ASP A 379 -16.25 -18.53 15.00
CA ASP A 379 -17.03 -19.36 14.08
C ASP A 379 -17.37 -18.61 12.78
N GLU A 380 -17.76 -17.34 12.91
CA GLU A 380 -18.10 -16.47 11.78
C GLU A 380 -16.85 -16.02 11.02
N LEU A 381 -15.79 -15.67 11.75
CA LEU A 381 -14.48 -15.31 11.21
C LEU A 381 -13.97 -16.40 10.27
N TYR A 382 -13.86 -17.64 10.76
CA TYR A 382 -13.32 -18.74 9.94
C TYR A 382 -14.27 -19.25 8.86
N ARG A 383 -15.58 -18.97 8.96
CA ARG A 383 -16.51 -19.19 7.85
C ARG A 383 -16.18 -18.26 6.68
N LYS A 384 -16.01 -16.96 6.94
CA LYS A 384 -15.59 -15.99 5.92
C LYS A 384 -14.22 -16.33 5.33
N VAL A 385 -13.27 -16.77 6.17
CA VAL A 385 -11.94 -17.19 5.71
C VAL A 385 -12.02 -18.38 4.75
N ALA A 386 -12.81 -19.41 5.09
CA ALA A 386 -13.00 -20.57 4.23
C ALA A 386 -13.63 -20.17 2.88
N GLU A 387 -14.69 -19.35 2.90
CA GLU A 387 -15.34 -18.81 1.70
C GLU A 387 -14.35 -18.03 0.82
N MET A 388 -13.52 -17.17 1.40
CA MET A 388 -12.52 -16.39 0.66
C MET A 388 -11.45 -17.28 -0.01
N ILE A 389 -10.98 -18.32 0.69
CA ILE A 389 -9.99 -19.27 0.16
C ILE A 389 -10.59 -20.08 -1.00
N GLU A 390 -11.84 -20.52 -0.86
CA GLU A 390 -12.55 -21.26 -1.91
C GLU A 390 -12.83 -20.37 -3.14
N GLN A 391 -13.32 -19.15 -2.93
CA GLN A 391 -13.55 -18.16 -3.99
C GLN A 391 -12.26 -17.79 -4.73
N ALA A 392 -11.11 -17.83 -4.06
CA ALA A 392 -9.82 -17.61 -4.67
C ALA A 392 -9.31 -18.81 -5.50
N GLY A 393 -10.04 -19.93 -5.52
CA GLY A 393 -9.66 -21.13 -6.26
C GLY A 393 -8.40 -21.79 -5.71
N VAL A 394 -8.19 -21.74 -4.40
CA VAL A 394 -7.05 -22.38 -3.73
C VAL A 394 -7.25 -23.89 -3.72
N ASN A 395 -6.22 -24.65 -4.10
CA ASN A 395 -6.28 -26.11 -4.18
C ASN A 395 -6.00 -26.78 -2.83
N ARG A 396 -5.11 -26.18 -2.04
CA ARG A 396 -4.68 -26.74 -0.76
C ARG A 396 -4.49 -25.66 0.31
N VAL A 397 -4.98 -25.92 1.52
CA VAL A 397 -4.77 -25.05 2.68
C VAL A 397 -3.99 -25.79 3.78
N ILE A 398 -2.98 -25.13 4.31
CA ILE A 398 -2.20 -25.60 5.45
C ILE A 398 -2.41 -24.59 6.58
N GLY A 399 -3.17 -25.00 7.60
CA GLY A 399 -3.49 -24.15 8.76
C GLY A 399 -2.50 -24.38 9.89
N VAL A 400 -2.01 -23.32 10.52
CA VAL A 400 -1.10 -23.43 11.67
C VAL A 400 -1.59 -22.55 12.82
N GLY A 401 -2.12 -23.18 13.86
CA GLY A 401 -2.61 -22.50 15.04
C GLY A 401 -3.76 -23.23 15.71
N LYS A 402 -4.05 -22.86 16.95
CA LYS A 402 -5.05 -23.55 17.77
C LYS A 402 -6.46 -23.24 17.28
N ASP A 403 -6.71 -22.00 16.90
CA ASP A 403 -8.05 -21.54 16.51
C ASP A 403 -8.42 -22.11 15.14
N ILE A 404 -7.54 -22.00 14.15
CA ILE A 404 -7.77 -22.56 12.81
C ILE A 404 -7.90 -24.09 12.85
N CYS A 405 -7.14 -24.76 13.73
CA CYS A 405 -7.27 -26.20 13.98
C CYS A 405 -8.70 -26.60 14.39
N GLN A 406 -9.33 -25.84 15.28
CA GLN A 406 -10.70 -26.13 15.74
C GLN A 406 -11.74 -25.96 14.63
N GLN A 407 -11.43 -25.16 13.60
CA GLN A 407 -12.31 -24.87 12.48
C GLN A 407 -12.06 -25.76 11.25
N PHE A 408 -11.35 -26.88 11.43
CA PHE A 408 -10.99 -27.82 10.36
C PHE A 408 -12.15 -28.18 9.45
N GLN A 409 -13.36 -28.39 10.00
CA GLN A 409 -14.52 -28.81 9.22
C GLN A 409 -15.03 -27.75 8.23
N LYS A 410 -14.72 -26.46 8.43
CA LYS A 410 -15.22 -25.37 7.57
C LYS A 410 -14.57 -25.30 6.19
N PHE A 411 -13.38 -25.86 6.03
CA PHE A 411 -12.64 -25.83 4.76
C PHE A 411 -13.00 -27.06 3.93
N SER A 412 -13.56 -26.92 2.73
CA SER A 412 -13.95 -28.10 1.92
C SER A 412 -12.82 -28.65 1.03
N ILE A 413 -11.75 -27.88 0.86
CA ILE A 413 -10.60 -28.22 0.01
C ILE A 413 -9.57 -29.12 0.71
N ASN A 414 -8.54 -29.57 -0.04
CA ASN A 414 -7.44 -30.34 0.54
C ASN A 414 -6.78 -29.56 1.67
N LYS A 415 -6.73 -30.14 2.88
CA LYS A 415 -6.38 -29.42 4.10
C LYS A 415 -5.52 -30.25 5.06
N LYS A 416 -4.53 -29.62 5.69
CA LYS A 416 -3.71 -30.20 6.77
C LYS A 416 -3.40 -29.15 7.82
N PHE A 417 -3.80 -29.37 9.06
CA PHE A 417 -3.68 -28.37 10.14
C PHE A 417 -2.73 -28.80 11.25
N PHE A 418 -2.03 -27.84 11.83
CA PHE A 418 -1.02 -28.03 12.88
C PHE A 418 -1.25 -27.04 14.03
N PHE A 419 -1.15 -27.49 15.28
CA PHE A 419 -1.41 -26.62 16.43
C PHE A 419 -0.46 -25.43 16.58
N ASN A 420 0.75 -25.50 16.03
CA ASN A 420 1.76 -24.44 16.07
C ASN A 420 2.83 -24.66 14.99
N THR A 421 3.68 -23.66 14.80
CA THR A 421 4.72 -23.67 13.78
C THR A 421 5.76 -24.77 14.00
N ALA A 422 6.12 -25.09 15.24
CA ALA A 422 7.07 -26.18 15.52
C ALA A 422 6.52 -27.53 15.02
N HIS A 423 5.25 -27.84 15.32
CA HIS A 423 4.58 -29.06 14.86
C HIS A 423 4.48 -29.12 13.32
N PHE A 424 4.27 -27.98 12.66
CA PHE A 424 4.32 -27.91 11.19
C PHE A 424 5.74 -28.20 10.66
N LEU A 425 6.77 -27.60 11.25
CA LEU A 425 8.17 -27.76 10.82
C LEU A 425 8.66 -29.21 10.99
N GLU A 426 8.29 -29.89 12.06
CA GLU A 426 8.60 -31.32 12.28
C GLU A 426 8.01 -32.22 11.18
N ASN A 427 6.84 -31.84 10.66
CA ASN A 427 6.13 -32.58 9.62
C ASN A 427 6.36 -32.01 8.21
N PHE A 428 7.25 -31.03 8.05
CA PHE A 428 7.45 -30.32 6.79
C PHE A 428 7.82 -31.26 5.64
N ASN A 429 8.67 -32.26 5.91
CA ASN A 429 9.10 -33.25 4.90
C ASN A 429 7.98 -34.19 4.43
N SER A 430 6.83 -34.22 5.11
CA SER A 430 5.64 -34.98 4.67
C SER A 430 4.87 -34.29 3.55
N PHE A 431 5.26 -33.06 3.20
CA PHE A 431 4.68 -32.30 2.11
C PHE A 431 5.56 -32.37 0.88
N THR A 432 4.93 -32.63 -0.26
CA THR A 432 5.53 -32.36 -1.55
C THR A 432 5.04 -31.01 -1.99
N PHE A 433 5.97 -30.06 -2.07
CA PHE A 433 5.76 -28.79 -2.75
C PHE A 433 6.45 -28.83 -4.11
N GLN A 434 5.69 -28.68 -5.19
CA GLN A 434 6.22 -28.77 -6.55
C GLN A 434 5.27 -28.12 -7.55
N ASP A 435 5.83 -27.36 -8.50
CA ASP A 435 5.11 -26.75 -9.63
C ASP A 435 3.88 -25.94 -9.21
N GLU A 436 3.95 -25.29 -8.05
CA GLU A 436 2.82 -24.60 -7.42
C GLU A 436 3.20 -23.21 -6.90
N ILE A 437 2.20 -22.36 -6.73
CA ILE A 437 2.34 -21.09 -6.05
C ILE A 437 1.86 -21.21 -4.60
N ILE A 438 2.68 -20.73 -3.66
CA ILE A 438 2.48 -20.88 -2.22
C ILE A 438 2.36 -19.48 -1.61
N LEU A 439 1.16 -19.13 -1.15
CA LEU A 439 0.96 -17.95 -0.32
C LEU A 439 1.22 -18.31 1.14
N ILE A 440 2.20 -17.66 1.75
CA ILE A 440 2.52 -17.83 3.18
C ILE A 440 2.01 -16.59 3.91
N LYS A 441 0.96 -16.76 4.72
CA LYS A 441 0.35 -15.68 5.48
C LYS A 441 0.26 -16.04 6.96
N GLY A 442 0.86 -15.22 7.81
CA GLY A 442 0.83 -15.49 9.25
C GLY A 442 1.01 -14.26 10.11
N ALA A 443 0.44 -14.32 11.32
CA ALA A 443 0.73 -13.36 12.36
C ALA A 443 2.15 -13.58 12.89
N ARG A 444 2.82 -12.49 13.28
CA ARG A 444 4.22 -12.52 13.72
C ARG A 444 4.51 -13.53 14.84
N SER A 445 3.56 -13.76 15.76
CA SER A 445 3.72 -14.73 16.86
C SER A 445 3.92 -16.17 16.39
N PHE A 446 3.59 -16.47 15.14
CA PHE A 446 3.79 -17.79 14.52
C PHE A 446 5.14 -17.94 13.83
N GLU A 447 5.92 -16.87 13.65
CA GLU A 447 7.28 -16.92 13.10
C GLU A 447 7.37 -17.69 11.76
N PHE A 448 6.43 -17.43 10.84
CA PHE A 448 6.35 -18.10 9.53
C PHE A 448 7.54 -17.81 8.62
N GLU A 449 8.42 -16.86 8.94
CA GLU A 449 9.70 -16.64 8.27
C GLU A 449 10.55 -17.92 8.30
N LYS A 450 10.39 -18.77 9.33
CA LYS A 450 11.02 -20.11 9.39
C LYS A 450 10.52 -21.02 8.28
N ILE A 451 9.23 -20.95 7.94
CA ILE A 451 8.61 -21.73 6.87
C ILE A 451 9.10 -21.20 5.52
N THR A 452 9.10 -19.89 5.33
CA THR A 452 9.56 -19.25 4.09
C THR A 452 11.00 -19.65 3.76
N ARG A 453 11.91 -19.65 4.76
CA ARG A 453 13.31 -20.09 4.58
C ARG A 453 13.48 -21.55 4.15
N LEU A 454 12.55 -22.44 4.50
CA LEU A 454 12.59 -23.85 4.09
C LEU A 454 12.08 -24.05 2.66
N LEU A 455 11.10 -23.24 2.26
CA LEU A 455 10.50 -23.31 0.93
C LEU A 455 11.34 -22.60 -0.13
N GLU A 456 12.03 -21.53 0.25
CA GLU A 456 12.90 -20.75 -0.65
C GLU A 456 14.01 -21.60 -1.28
N ASN A 457 14.32 -21.30 -2.54
CA ASN A 457 15.52 -21.84 -3.16
C ASN A 457 16.75 -21.43 -2.32
N LYS A 458 17.54 -22.40 -1.87
CA LYS A 458 18.89 -22.15 -1.36
C LYS A 458 19.77 -21.76 -2.54
N ILE A 459 19.66 -20.52 -2.99
CA ILE A 459 20.58 -19.96 -3.97
C ILE A 459 21.90 -19.77 -3.23
N HIS A 460 22.92 -20.56 -3.56
CA HIS A 460 24.28 -20.09 -3.37
C HIS A 460 24.41 -18.86 -4.27
N ALA A 461 24.22 -17.68 -3.68
CA ALA A 461 24.31 -16.44 -4.43
C ALA A 461 25.76 -16.23 -4.84
N THR A 462 26.09 -16.51 -6.11
CA THR A 462 27.22 -15.87 -6.75
C THR A 462 26.81 -14.41 -6.95
N VAL A 463 27.15 -13.55 -6.00
CA VAL A 463 26.95 -12.11 -6.14
C VAL A 463 27.99 -11.61 -7.13
N MET A 464 27.56 -11.15 -8.31
CA MET A 464 28.41 -10.34 -9.17
C MET A 464 28.34 -8.90 -8.65
N GLU A 465 29.34 -8.52 -7.86
CA GLU A 465 29.50 -7.15 -7.42
C GLU A 465 30.35 -6.39 -8.44
N ILE A 466 29.75 -5.46 -9.17
CA ILE A 466 30.46 -4.62 -10.12
C ILE A 466 30.98 -3.40 -9.38
N ASN A 467 32.27 -3.41 -9.05
CA ASN A 467 32.95 -2.25 -8.46
C ASN A 467 33.29 -1.22 -9.56
N LEU A 468 32.41 -0.24 -9.76
CA LEU A 468 32.58 0.80 -10.77
C LEU A 468 33.86 1.62 -10.56
N ASN A 469 34.31 1.81 -9.32
CA ASN A 469 35.57 2.51 -9.03
C ASN A 469 36.78 1.70 -9.50
N ALA A 470 36.74 0.37 -9.35
CA ALA A 470 37.80 -0.52 -9.85
C ALA A 470 37.83 -0.55 -11.39
N LEU A 471 36.66 -0.54 -12.05
CA LEU A 471 36.56 -0.43 -13.51
C LEU A 471 37.14 0.89 -14.04
N VAL A 472 36.83 2.01 -13.38
CA VAL A 472 37.41 3.32 -13.72
C VAL A 472 38.93 3.34 -13.51
N ASN A 473 39.42 2.76 -12.41
CA ASN A 473 40.86 2.61 -12.19
C ASN A 473 41.53 1.78 -13.29
N ASN A 474 40.97 0.63 -13.65
CA ASN A 474 41.51 -0.22 -14.71
C ASN A 474 41.54 0.53 -16.05
N LEU A 475 40.45 1.22 -16.40
CA LEU A 475 40.40 2.04 -17.62
C LEU A 475 41.51 3.10 -17.63
N ASN A 476 41.76 3.78 -16.51
CA ASN A 476 42.81 4.77 -16.39
C ASN A 476 44.21 4.16 -16.50
N VAL A 477 44.45 2.97 -15.92
CA VAL A 477 45.70 2.22 -16.08
C VAL A 477 45.97 1.92 -17.55
N TYR A 478 44.99 1.37 -18.27
CA TYR A 478 45.15 1.08 -19.70
C TYR A 478 45.33 2.35 -20.52
N ARG A 479 44.58 3.41 -20.21
CA ARG A 479 44.72 4.70 -20.88
C ARG A 479 46.13 5.29 -20.75
N ASN A 480 46.78 5.10 -19.61
CA ASN A 480 48.15 5.58 -19.37
C ASN A 480 49.22 4.77 -20.13
N SER A 481 48.88 3.58 -20.63
CA SER A 481 49.75 2.77 -21.50
C SER A 481 49.52 3.02 -23.00
N LEU A 482 48.56 3.87 -23.36
CA LEU A 482 48.25 4.21 -24.74
C LEU A 482 48.87 5.55 -25.14
N TYR A 483 49.15 5.71 -26.43
CA TYR A 483 49.72 6.95 -26.95
C TYR A 483 48.74 8.12 -26.82
N PRO A 484 49.23 9.36 -26.59
CA PRO A 484 48.39 10.55 -26.55
C PRO A 484 47.58 10.71 -27.85
N GLY A 485 46.25 10.74 -27.74
CA GLY A 485 45.33 10.90 -28.87
C GLY A 485 44.54 9.64 -29.26
N THR A 486 44.88 8.47 -28.71
CA THR A 486 44.11 7.24 -28.92
C THR A 486 42.73 7.34 -28.24
N ARG A 487 41.64 7.20 -29.01
CA ARG A 487 40.28 7.17 -28.47
C ARG A 487 40.02 5.80 -27.84
N VAL A 488 39.46 5.80 -26.64
CA VAL A 488 39.14 4.58 -25.89
C VAL A 488 37.64 4.51 -25.65
N MET A 489 37.05 3.36 -25.90
CA MET A 489 35.65 3.05 -25.58
C MET A 489 35.65 1.83 -24.66
N ALA A 490 35.04 1.97 -23.48
CA ALA A 490 34.79 0.86 -22.58
C ALA A 490 33.29 0.54 -22.67
N MET A 491 32.96 -0.69 -23.08
CA MET A 491 31.60 -1.22 -22.96
C MET A 491 31.54 -2.06 -21.68
N VAL A 492 30.59 -1.75 -20.81
CA VAL A 492 30.32 -2.47 -19.57
C VAL A 492 29.08 -3.33 -19.76
#